data_AF-T1BTX2-F1
#
_entry.id   AF-T1BTX2-F1
#
_cell.length_a   1.000
_cell.length_b   1.000
_cell.length_c   1.000
_cell.angle_alpha   90.00
_cell.angle_beta   90.00
_cell.angle_gamma   90.00
#
_symmetry.space_group_name_H-M   'P 1'
#
loop_
_entity.id
_entity.type
_entity.pdbx_description
1 polymer ?
#
loop_
_entity_poly.entity_id
_entity_poly.type
_entity_poly.pdbx_seq_one_letter_code
_entity_poly.pdbx_strand_id
1 'polypeptide(L)'
;PDPIRKEAEGSQGTSLNDLRVYEARVAQAHWKEYAKAVAALRPKSGFVSRRSPQRSWNNSAADPTNALLNYGYSLLESACRSAIVSVGLLPEIGFVHEVAPSKFPLAYDLQEPFRWLVDLSVIEVLRDGKLDRKRDFIVTENYHVRLRPTAAKTLIDRLSANFNRKVSVSGRSFAYETLIQEADRKLARHLTAPTGRFDLSCSFEVGESGHVTPELKDRVLSLTLAERKAAGISKTTWHYIRKRAENGRPLRLYEKVTRRIPTVSDQH
;
A
#
# COMPACT_ATOMS: atom_id res chain seq x y z
N PRO A 1 -0.81 2.14 -24.53
CA PRO A 1 0.22 2.80 -23.69
C PRO A 1 -0.31 3.03 -22.28
N ASP A 2 0.46 2.61 -21.27
CA ASP A 2 0.16 2.90 -19.85
C ASP A 2 -0.02 4.42 -19.67
N PRO A 3 -1.21 4.89 -19.22
CA PRO A 3 -1.51 6.32 -19.12
C PRO A 3 -0.54 7.06 -18.19
N ILE A 4 0.06 6.35 -17.22
CA ILE A 4 1.06 6.92 -16.31
C ILE A 4 2.40 7.11 -17.03
N ARG A 5 2.83 6.12 -17.83
CA ARG A 5 4.08 6.22 -18.61
C ARG A 5 4.01 7.32 -19.67
N LYS A 6 2.84 7.54 -20.27
CA LYS A 6 2.64 8.60 -21.26
C LYS A 6 2.82 10.01 -20.67
N GLU A 7 2.37 10.24 -19.44
CA GLU A 7 2.53 11.54 -18.75
C GLU A 7 3.97 11.79 -18.26
N ALA A 8 4.73 10.71 -18.05
CA ALA A 8 6.13 10.75 -17.66
C ALA A 8 7.08 11.23 -18.79
N GLU A 9 6.74 11.01 -20.06
CA GLU A 9 7.63 11.28 -21.21
C GLU A 9 8.00 12.77 -21.38
N GLY A 10 7.16 13.69 -20.91
CA GLY A 10 7.32 15.13 -21.15
C GLY A 10 8.23 15.90 -20.19
N SER A 11 8.96 15.23 -19.29
CA SER A 11 9.77 15.88 -18.24
C SER A 11 11.17 15.25 -18.18
N GLN A 12 11.95 15.37 -19.26
CA GLN A 12 13.35 14.99 -19.28
C GLN A 12 14.21 16.21 -18.96
N GLY A 13 14.81 16.22 -17.77
CA GLY A 13 15.73 17.27 -17.33
C GLY A 13 16.71 16.71 -16.30
N THR A 14 17.77 17.47 -16.02
CA THR A 14 18.87 17.05 -15.12
C THR A 14 18.81 17.74 -13.75
N SER A 15 17.86 18.65 -13.52
CA SER A 15 17.72 19.35 -12.26
C SER A 15 16.78 18.65 -11.27
N LEU A 16 16.94 18.94 -9.97
CA LEU A 16 16.00 18.48 -8.93
C LEU A 16 14.58 19.01 -9.17
N ASN A 17 14.44 20.19 -9.76
CA ASN A 17 13.13 20.74 -10.10
C ASN A 17 12.45 19.93 -11.21
N ASP A 18 13.21 19.47 -12.21
CA ASP A 18 12.68 18.62 -13.27
C ASP A 18 12.19 17.28 -12.72
N LEU A 19 12.92 16.70 -11.75
CA LEU A 19 12.50 15.48 -11.05
C LEU A 19 11.18 15.69 -10.30
N ARG A 20 11.01 16.81 -9.59
CA ARG A 20 9.77 17.15 -8.87
C ARG A 20 8.59 17.42 -9.82
N VAL A 21 8.86 18.02 -10.99
CA VAL A 21 7.83 18.20 -12.03
C VAL A 21 7.41 16.85 -12.62
N TYR A 22 8.37 15.97 -12.90
CA TYR A 22 8.12 14.60 -13.33
C TYR A 22 7.25 13.85 -12.32
N GLU A 23 7.64 13.86 -11.04
CA GLU A 23 6.89 13.26 -9.94
C GLU A 23 5.45 13.79 -9.87
N ALA A 24 5.27 15.12 -9.98
CA ALA A 24 3.95 15.74 -9.92
C ALA A 24 3.02 15.28 -11.05
N ARG A 25 3.53 15.13 -12.27
CA ARG A 25 2.75 14.63 -13.43
C ARG A 25 2.38 13.16 -13.26
N VAL A 26 3.34 12.32 -12.87
CA VAL A 26 3.10 10.90 -12.57
C VAL A 26 2.06 10.75 -11.46
N ALA A 27 2.18 11.53 -10.39
CA ALA A 27 1.21 11.54 -9.30
C ALA A 27 -0.19 11.96 -9.78
N GLN A 28 -0.32 12.95 -10.65
CA GLN A 28 -1.61 13.37 -11.21
C GLN A 28 -2.27 12.23 -11.99
N ALA A 29 -1.51 11.54 -12.84
CA ALA A 29 -2.00 10.38 -13.58
C ALA A 29 -2.41 9.24 -12.63
N HIS A 30 -1.56 8.93 -11.64
CA HIS A 30 -1.84 7.92 -10.63
C HIS A 30 -3.15 8.21 -9.88
N TRP A 31 -3.32 9.43 -9.34
CA TRP A 31 -4.52 9.77 -8.57
C TRP A 31 -5.81 9.76 -9.41
N LYS A 32 -5.71 10.04 -10.71
CA LYS A 32 -6.83 9.91 -11.64
C LYS A 32 -7.29 8.45 -11.79
N GLU A 33 -6.35 7.52 -11.94
CA GLU A 33 -6.66 6.09 -12.03
C GLU A 33 -7.09 5.52 -10.67
N TYR A 34 -6.45 5.95 -9.58
CA TYR A 34 -6.83 5.59 -8.21
C TYR A 34 -8.28 6.01 -7.91
N ALA A 35 -8.69 7.20 -8.35
CA ALA A 35 -10.06 7.67 -8.17
C ALA A 35 -11.10 6.77 -8.87
N LYS A 36 -10.79 6.22 -10.05
CA LYS A 36 -11.67 5.25 -10.73
C LYS A 36 -11.81 3.97 -9.90
N ALA A 37 -10.71 3.46 -9.35
CA ALA A 37 -10.74 2.28 -8.48
C ALA A 37 -11.59 2.53 -7.23
N VAL A 38 -11.41 3.69 -6.58
CA VAL A 38 -12.21 4.08 -5.41
C VAL A 38 -13.69 4.25 -5.77
N ALA A 39 -14.01 4.86 -6.92
CA ALA A 39 -15.39 5.02 -7.37
C ALA A 39 -16.07 3.67 -7.64
N ALA A 40 -15.35 2.71 -8.22
CA ALA A 40 -15.84 1.35 -8.46
C ALA A 40 -16.13 0.61 -7.13
N LEU A 41 -15.25 0.74 -6.14
CA LEU A 41 -15.42 0.09 -4.83
C LEU A 41 -16.45 0.80 -3.94
N ARG A 42 -16.50 2.12 -3.98
CA ARG A 42 -17.32 2.99 -3.13
C ARG A 42 -17.83 4.20 -3.93
N PRO A 43 -18.93 4.07 -4.69
CA PRO A 43 -19.46 5.14 -5.54
C PRO A 43 -19.80 6.44 -4.80
N LYS A 44 -20.16 6.33 -3.51
CA LYS A 44 -20.49 7.47 -2.63
C LYS A 44 -19.33 7.93 -1.74
N SER A 45 -18.08 7.60 -2.10
CA SER A 45 -16.89 8.00 -1.33
C SER A 45 -16.66 9.52 -1.35
N GLY A 46 -16.99 10.18 -2.47
CA GLY A 46 -16.68 11.59 -2.70
C GLY A 46 -15.20 11.86 -3.00
N PHE A 47 -14.39 10.82 -3.22
CA PHE A 47 -12.98 10.95 -3.55
C PHE A 47 -12.83 11.29 -5.04
N VAL A 48 -12.21 12.43 -5.34
CA VAL A 48 -11.94 12.90 -6.71
C VAL A 48 -10.44 12.85 -7.01
N SER A 49 -9.62 13.38 -6.10
CA SER A 49 -8.16 13.30 -6.19
C SER A 49 -7.53 13.58 -4.81
N ARG A 50 -6.20 13.47 -4.73
CA ARG A 50 -5.43 13.81 -3.53
C ARG A 50 -5.46 15.31 -3.17
N ARG A 51 -5.53 16.18 -4.18
CA ARG A 51 -5.64 17.64 -4.02
C ARG A 51 -7.08 18.08 -4.29
N SER A 52 -7.67 18.83 -3.36
CA SER A 52 -8.95 19.52 -3.64
C SER A 52 -8.64 20.88 -4.25
N PRO A 53 -9.25 21.26 -5.38
CA PRO A 53 -9.08 22.60 -5.96
C PRO A 53 -9.44 23.73 -4.99
N GLN A 54 -10.34 23.48 -4.04
CA GLN A 54 -10.73 24.45 -3.00
C GLN A 54 -9.76 24.51 -1.80
N ARG A 55 -8.81 23.58 -1.66
CA ARG A 55 -7.91 23.50 -0.48
C ARG A 55 -6.50 23.11 -0.88
N SER A 56 -5.58 24.08 -0.79
CA SER A 56 -4.19 23.99 -1.25
C SER A 56 -3.34 22.92 -0.53
N TRP A 57 -3.75 22.45 0.66
CA TRP A 57 -2.95 21.52 1.48
C TRP A 57 -3.53 20.11 1.54
N ASN A 58 -2.71 19.11 1.18
CA ASN A 58 -3.02 17.68 1.23
C ASN A 58 -3.44 17.18 2.63
N ASN A 59 -3.10 17.91 3.69
CA ASN A 59 -3.42 17.58 5.08
C ASN A 59 -4.86 17.94 5.47
N SER A 60 -5.58 18.67 4.61
CA SER A 60 -6.98 19.04 4.81
C SER A 60 -7.92 18.08 4.07
N ALA A 61 -8.10 16.88 4.63
CA ALA A 61 -8.94 15.87 4.01
C ALA A 61 -10.41 16.34 3.91
N ALA A 62 -10.92 16.43 2.68
CA ALA A 62 -12.32 16.77 2.41
C ALA A 62 -13.23 15.53 2.40
N ASP A 63 -12.64 14.33 2.31
CA ASP A 63 -13.34 13.06 2.20
C ASP A 63 -12.69 11.96 3.06
N PRO A 64 -13.44 10.89 3.38
CA PRO A 64 -12.94 9.76 4.16
C PRO A 64 -11.70 9.08 3.58
N THR A 65 -11.59 8.98 2.25
CA THR A 65 -10.45 8.30 1.59
C THR A 65 -9.17 9.11 1.78
N ASN A 66 -9.22 10.42 1.56
CA ASN A 66 -8.09 11.31 1.86
C ASN A 66 -7.72 11.31 3.35
N ALA A 67 -8.71 11.20 4.26
CA ALA A 67 -8.43 11.08 5.70
C ALA A 67 -7.68 9.77 6.04
N LEU A 68 -8.07 8.65 5.42
CA LEU A 68 -7.37 7.37 5.55
C LEU A 68 -5.95 7.44 4.97
N LEU A 69 -5.78 8.02 3.78
CA LEU A 69 -4.47 8.19 3.14
C LEU A 69 -3.55 9.07 4.00
N ASN A 70 -4.02 10.22 4.50
CA ASN A 70 -3.25 11.10 5.40
C ASN A 70 -2.73 10.32 6.61
N TYR A 71 -3.63 9.57 7.26
CA TYR A 71 -3.29 8.81 8.45
C TYR A 71 -2.28 7.69 8.13
N GLY A 72 -2.50 6.95 7.05
CA GLY A 72 -1.61 5.88 6.64
C GLY A 72 -0.22 6.38 6.25
N TYR A 73 -0.11 7.50 5.53
CA TYR A 73 1.18 8.10 5.20
C TYR A 73 1.89 8.63 6.45
N SER A 74 1.16 9.15 7.43
CA SER A 74 1.77 9.57 8.71
C SER A 74 2.40 8.39 9.46
N LEU A 75 1.80 7.19 9.37
CA LEU A 75 2.37 5.97 9.94
C LEU A 75 3.61 5.50 9.18
N LEU A 76 3.58 5.57 7.84
CA LEU A 76 4.73 5.25 7.00
C LEU A 76 5.89 6.21 7.26
N GLU A 77 5.63 7.52 7.31
CA GLU A 77 6.59 8.57 7.67
C GLU A 77 7.23 8.26 9.02
N SER A 78 6.43 7.90 10.03
CA SER A 78 6.94 7.52 11.35
C SER A 78 7.89 6.31 11.28
N ALA A 79 7.58 5.31 10.46
CA ALA A 79 8.42 4.13 10.28
C ALA A 79 9.76 4.49 9.61
N CYS A 80 9.72 5.25 8.51
CA CYS A 80 10.92 5.74 7.82
C CYS A 80 11.77 6.60 8.76
N ARG A 81 11.18 7.58 9.46
CA ARG A 81 11.90 8.43 10.39
C ARG A 81 12.57 7.63 11.51
N SER A 82 11.88 6.65 12.08
CA SER A 82 12.46 5.77 13.10
C SER A 82 13.66 5.00 12.56
N ALA A 83 13.59 4.54 11.32
CA ALA A 83 14.66 3.77 10.71
C ALA A 83 15.86 4.64 10.30
N ILE A 84 15.63 5.86 9.80
CA ILE A 84 16.67 6.88 9.55
C ILE A 84 17.48 7.16 10.82
N VAL A 85 16.80 7.46 11.94
CA VAL A 85 17.47 7.73 13.21
C VAL A 85 18.23 6.51 13.71
N SER A 86 17.70 5.29 13.49
CA SER A 86 18.35 4.05 13.92
C SER A 86 19.70 3.79 13.24
N VAL A 87 19.92 4.37 12.05
CA VAL A 87 21.19 4.24 11.29
C VAL A 87 22.08 5.48 11.43
N GLY A 88 21.71 6.43 12.30
CA GLY A 88 22.50 7.62 12.60
C GLY A 88 22.41 8.74 11.56
N LEU A 89 21.43 8.69 10.65
CA LEU A 89 21.17 9.76 9.69
C LEU A 89 20.27 10.83 10.31
N LEU A 90 20.35 12.06 9.77
CA LEU A 90 19.52 13.20 10.19
C LEU A 90 18.26 13.29 9.31
N PRO A 91 17.04 13.08 9.85
CA PRO A 91 15.80 13.17 9.07
C PRO A 91 15.55 14.52 8.40
N GLU A 92 16.16 15.58 8.91
CA GLU A 92 16.05 16.97 8.45
C GLU A 92 16.78 17.23 7.12
N ILE A 93 17.67 16.32 6.69
CA ILE A 93 18.51 16.51 5.50
C ILE A 93 18.08 15.56 4.38
N GLY A 94 17.20 16.04 3.50
CA GLY A 94 16.77 15.32 2.30
C GLY A 94 17.61 15.64 1.06
N PHE A 95 17.47 14.80 0.04
CA PHE A 95 18.07 14.93 -1.27
C PHE A 95 17.10 15.50 -2.31
N VAL A 96 15.82 15.10 -2.27
CA VAL A 96 14.82 15.54 -3.25
C VAL A 96 13.89 16.59 -2.64
N HIS A 97 13.39 16.34 -1.43
CA HIS A 97 12.52 17.28 -0.73
C HIS A 97 13.32 18.42 -0.06
N GLU A 98 12.82 19.65 -0.19
CA GLU A 98 13.44 20.83 0.40
C GLU A 98 13.47 20.78 1.93
N VAL A 99 14.61 21.17 2.48
CA VAL A 99 14.79 21.40 3.92
C VAL A 99 13.93 22.58 4.34
N ALA A 100 13.06 22.36 5.33
CA ALA A 100 12.25 23.42 5.93
C ALA A 100 12.06 23.17 7.44
N PRO A 101 11.81 24.24 8.23
CA PRO A 101 11.57 24.09 9.66
C PRO A 101 10.43 23.10 9.94
N SER A 102 10.64 22.24 10.94
CA SER A 102 9.67 21.21 11.37
C SER A 102 9.27 20.18 10.31
N LYS A 103 10.08 20.00 9.26
CA LYS A 103 9.92 18.94 8.26
C LYS A 103 11.05 17.91 8.36
N PHE A 104 10.75 16.69 7.93
CA PHE A 104 11.70 15.59 7.83
C PHE A 104 11.86 15.15 6.37
N PRO A 105 12.49 15.98 5.51
CA PRO A 105 12.58 15.73 4.07
C PRO A 105 13.24 14.40 3.72
N LEU A 106 14.18 13.89 4.53
CA LEU A 106 14.75 12.56 4.28
C LEU A 106 13.73 11.45 4.49
N ALA A 107 12.84 11.60 5.48
CA ALA A 107 11.72 10.67 5.66
C ALA A 107 10.74 10.77 4.47
N TYR A 108 10.60 11.96 3.87
CA TYR A 108 9.80 12.14 2.66
C TYR A 108 10.44 11.51 1.42
N ASP A 109 11.76 11.56 1.29
CA ASP A 109 12.45 10.88 0.20
C ASP A 109 12.35 9.35 0.33
N LEU A 110 12.54 8.83 1.55
CA LEU A 110 12.59 7.40 1.81
C LEU A 110 11.23 6.73 1.95
N GLN A 111 10.13 7.50 2.13
CA GLN A 111 8.78 6.93 2.01
C GLN A 111 8.37 6.66 0.55
N GLU A 112 8.91 7.39 -0.43
CA GLU A 112 8.44 7.33 -1.84
C GLU A 112 8.42 5.90 -2.41
N PRO A 113 9.46 5.06 -2.22
CA PRO A 113 9.45 3.67 -2.71
C PRO A 113 8.38 2.78 -2.06
N PHE A 114 7.77 3.21 -0.95
CA PHE A 114 6.87 2.42 -0.12
C PHE A 114 5.46 2.98 -0.01
N ARG A 115 5.17 4.17 -0.57
CA ARG A 115 3.83 4.81 -0.50
C ARG A 115 2.71 3.91 -0.99
N TRP A 116 3.00 3.09 -1.99
CA TRP A 116 2.05 2.14 -2.56
C TRP A 116 1.51 1.14 -1.51
N LEU A 117 2.24 0.84 -0.42
CA LEU A 117 1.75 -0.01 0.68
C LEU A 117 0.56 0.64 1.39
N VAL A 118 0.59 1.96 1.55
CA VAL A 118 -0.51 2.72 2.14
C VAL A 118 -1.68 2.75 1.17
N ASP A 119 -1.41 3.05 -0.10
CA ASP A 119 -2.43 3.14 -1.15
C ASP A 119 -3.19 1.82 -1.28
N LEU A 120 -2.47 0.71 -1.31
CA LEU A 120 -3.01 -0.64 -1.30
C LEU A 120 -3.86 -0.86 -0.05
N SER A 121 -3.33 -0.57 1.14
CA SER A 121 -4.05 -0.78 2.41
C SER A 121 -5.37 -0.01 2.47
N VAL A 122 -5.41 1.22 1.95
CA VAL A 122 -6.64 2.00 1.87
C VAL A 122 -7.63 1.38 0.88
N ILE A 123 -7.18 0.97 -0.32
CA ILE A 123 -8.03 0.25 -1.28
C ILE A 123 -8.65 -1.00 -0.66
N GLU A 124 -7.85 -1.78 0.08
CA GLU A 124 -8.32 -3.00 0.73
C GLU A 124 -9.34 -2.73 1.84
N VAL A 125 -9.13 -1.69 2.66
CA VAL A 125 -10.12 -1.26 3.66
C VAL A 125 -11.42 -0.80 3.01
N LEU A 126 -11.34 -0.07 1.90
CA LEU A 126 -12.53 0.39 1.17
C LEU A 126 -13.30 -0.77 0.55
N ARG A 127 -12.59 -1.72 -0.07
CA ARG A 127 -13.12 -2.97 -0.64
C ARG A 127 -13.81 -3.83 0.42
N ASP A 128 -13.24 -3.96 1.61
CA ASP A 128 -13.80 -4.77 2.69
C ASP A 128 -15.18 -4.30 3.17
N GLY A 129 -15.61 -3.08 2.84
CA GLY A 129 -16.98 -2.62 3.11
C GLY A 129 -17.26 -2.22 4.57
N LYS A 130 -16.30 -2.40 5.49
CA LYS A 130 -16.54 -2.35 6.95
C LYS A 130 -16.73 -0.94 7.54
N LEU A 131 -16.22 0.08 6.88
CA LEU A 131 -16.28 1.46 7.36
C LEU A 131 -17.60 2.13 6.95
N ASP A 132 -18.20 2.81 7.91
CA ASP A 132 -19.38 3.66 7.76
C ASP A 132 -19.01 5.14 7.97
N ARG A 133 -19.59 6.02 7.14
CA ARG A 133 -19.26 7.46 7.14
C ARG A 133 -19.65 8.16 8.44
N LYS A 134 -20.78 7.82 9.05
CA LYS A 134 -21.29 8.50 10.27
C LYS A 134 -20.62 7.94 11.52
N ARG A 135 -20.43 6.63 11.58
CA ARG A 135 -19.88 5.93 12.75
C ARG A 135 -18.37 6.06 12.86
N ASP A 136 -17.64 6.04 11.74
CA ASP A 136 -16.18 5.87 11.77
C ASP A 136 -15.40 7.15 11.44
N PHE A 137 -16.10 8.25 11.11
CA PHE A 137 -15.50 9.54 10.79
C PHE A 137 -16.18 10.69 11.53
N ILE A 138 -15.46 11.81 11.66
CA ILE A 138 -15.96 13.08 12.19
C ILE A 138 -15.70 14.15 11.13
N VAL A 139 -16.72 14.96 10.85
CA VAL A 139 -16.56 16.19 10.08
C VAL A 139 -16.41 17.32 11.10
N THR A 140 -15.27 18.00 11.05
CA THR A 140 -14.99 19.18 11.89
C THR A 140 -15.75 20.41 11.35
N GLU A 141 -15.80 21.48 12.14
CA GLU A 141 -16.42 22.76 11.76
C GLU A 141 -15.84 23.35 10.48
N ASN A 142 -14.54 23.15 10.24
CA ASN A 142 -13.86 23.54 9.00
C ASN A 142 -14.13 22.57 7.83
N TYR A 143 -15.10 21.67 7.95
CA TYR A 143 -15.41 20.60 7.00
C TYR A 143 -14.20 19.71 6.67
N HIS A 144 -13.29 19.50 7.63
CA HIS A 144 -12.23 18.49 7.51
C HIS A 144 -12.74 17.17 8.06
N VAL A 145 -12.48 16.09 7.33
CA VAL A 145 -12.79 14.73 7.76
C VAL A 145 -11.63 14.20 8.61
N ARG A 146 -11.94 13.72 9.81
CA ARG A 146 -11.01 13.05 10.72
C ARG A 146 -11.49 11.63 11.00
N LEU A 147 -10.54 10.73 11.24
CA LEU A 147 -10.82 9.34 11.62
C LEU A 147 -11.27 9.28 13.08
N ARG A 148 -12.27 8.44 13.38
CA ARG A 148 -12.52 7.97 14.74
C ARG A 148 -11.59 6.79 15.06
N PRO A 149 -11.44 6.41 16.35
CA PRO A 149 -10.61 5.27 16.74
C PRO A 149 -10.97 3.97 16.00
N THR A 150 -12.24 3.76 15.65
CA THR A 150 -12.70 2.57 14.90
C THR A 150 -12.15 2.52 13.48
N ALA A 151 -12.19 3.63 12.74
CA ALA A 151 -11.56 3.74 11.42
C ALA A 151 -10.05 3.60 11.51
N ALA A 152 -9.42 4.33 12.45
CA ALA A 152 -7.97 4.31 12.65
C ALA A 152 -7.48 2.88 12.94
N LYS A 153 -8.15 2.16 13.85
CA LYS A 153 -7.82 0.77 14.16
C LYS A 153 -7.94 -0.14 12.94
N THR A 154 -9.04 -0.03 12.19
CA THR A 154 -9.26 -0.83 10.99
C THR A 154 -8.14 -0.62 9.96
N LEU A 155 -7.71 0.62 9.78
CA LEU A 155 -6.61 0.97 8.90
C LEU A 155 -5.26 0.47 9.43
N ILE A 156 -4.98 0.65 10.73
CA ILE A 156 -3.74 0.17 11.38
C ILE A 156 -3.62 -1.35 11.25
N ASP A 157 -4.68 -2.09 11.51
CA ASP A 157 -4.68 -3.56 11.41
C ASP A 157 -4.35 -4.00 9.97
N ARG A 158 -4.90 -3.28 8.97
CA ARG A 158 -4.62 -3.55 7.56
C ARG A 158 -3.19 -3.19 7.16
N LEU A 159 -2.73 -2.00 7.52
CA LEU A 159 -1.36 -1.54 7.25
C LEU A 159 -0.34 -2.48 7.88
N SER A 160 -0.55 -2.87 9.13
CA SER A 160 0.33 -3.80 9.85
C SER A 160 0.39 -5.15 9.14
N ALA A 161 -0.72 -5.65 8.61
CA ALA A 161 -0.74 -6.88 7.82
C ALA A 161 0.08 -6.74 6.52
N ASN A 162 -0.03 -5.60 5.83
CA ASN A 162 0.70 -5.34 4.58
C ASN A 162 2.18 -5.04 4.83
N PHE A 163 2.56 -4.40 5.94
CA PHE A 163 3.95 -4.19 6.33
C PHE A 163 4.64 -5.53 6.69
N ASN A 164 3.92 -6.44 7.33
CA ASN A 164 4.40 -7.77 7.68
C ASN A 164 4.32 -8.79 6.53
N ARG A 165 3.77 -8.39 5.37
CA ARG A 165 3.73 -9.23 4.20
C ARG A 165 5.15 -9.53 3.75
N LYS A 166 5.41 -10.82 3.46
CA LYS A 166 6.70 -11.28 2.99
C LYS A 166 6.81 -11.20 1.47
N VAL A 167 7.97 -10.79 0.99
CA VAL A 167 8.38 -10.74 -0.42
C VAL A 167 9.75 -11.41 -0.55
N SER A 168 9.99 -12.05 -1.70
CA SER A 168 11.29 -12.69 -1.97
C SER A 168 12.22 -11.69 -2.66
N VAL A 169 13.34 -11.38 -2.01
CA VAL A 169 14.38 -10.51 -2.58
C VAL A 169 15.68 -11.29 -2.57
N SER A 170 16.26 -11.49 -3.75
CA SER A 170 17.52 -12.24 -3.94
C SER A 170 17.52 -13.64 -3.28
N GLY A 171 16.38 -14.36 -3.39
CA GLY A 171 16.22 -15.71 -2.86
C GLY A 171 15.98 -15.79 -1.34
N ARG A 172 15.86 -14.64 -0.65
CA ARG A 172 15.53 -14.58 0.78
C ARG A 172 14.21 -13.88 0.99
N SER A 173 13.47 -14.31 2.02
CA SER A 173 12.14 -13.79 2.34
C SER A 173 12.23 -12.69 3.40
N PHE A 174 11.75 -11.50 3.07
CA PHE A 174 11.73 -10.34 3.97
C PHE A 174 10.32 -9.78 4.09
N ALA A 175 9.97 -9.24 5.27
CA ALA A 175 8.77 -8.41 5.41
C ALA A 175 9.02 -7.03 4.76
N TYR A 176 7.97 -6.38 4.26
CA TYR A 176 8.10 -5.00 3.76
C TYR A 176 8.62 -4.03 4.82
N GLU A 177 8.22 -4.18 6.08
CA GLU A 177 8.78 -3.41 7.20
C GLU A 177 10.30 -3.56 7.31
N THR A 178 10.82 -4.76 7.10
CA THR A 178 12.26 -5.01 7.07
C THR A 178 12.91 -4.34 5.87
N LEU A 179 12.24 -4.30 4.71
CA LEU A 179 12.75 -3.63 3.52
C LEU A 179 12.80 -2.10 3.68
N ILE A 180 11.84 -1.52 4.40
CA ILE A 180 11.87 -0.09 4.77
C ILE A 180 13.16 0.17 5.56
N GLN A 181 13.39 -0.57 6.64
CA GLN A 181 14.62 -0.41 7.44
C GLN A 181 15.91 -0.67 6.64
N GLU A 182 15.87 -1.62 5.71
CA GLU A 182 17.03 -1.95 4.89
C GLU A 182 17.34 -0.86 3.87
N ALA A 183 16.34 -0.11 3.38
CA ALA A 183 16.54 1.05 2.53
C ALA A 183 17.40 2.11 3.24
N ASP A 184 17.09 2.41 4.50
CA ASP A 184 17.86 3.36 5.32
C ASP A 184 19.29 2.87 5.56
N ARG A 185 19.46 1.58 5.89
CA ARG A 185 20.80 0.97 6.06
C ARG A 185 21.62 0.97 4.77
N LYS A 186 20.97 0.78 3.62
CA LYS A 186 21.64 0.86 2.31
C LYS A 186 22.09 2.28 2.03
N LEU A 187 21.25 3.27 2.33
CA LEU A 187 21.59 4.69 2.18
C LEU A 187 22.79 5.05 3.07
N ALA A 188 22.72 4.74 4.36
CA ALA A 188 23.80 5.03 5.30
C ALA A 188 25.13 4.42 4.85
N ARG A 189 25.11 3.14 4.45
CA ARG A 189 26.31 2.47 3.89
C ARG A 189 26.84 3.18 2.65
N HIS A 190 25.95 3.54 1.72
CA HIS A 190 26.33 4.23 0.50
C HIS A 190 26.96 5.61 0.77
N LEU A 191 26.48 6.34 1.78
CA LEU A 191 27.05 7.62 2.17
C LEU A 191 28.44 7.49 2.82
N THR A 192 28.67 6.43 3.60
CA THR A 192 29.96 6.21 4.28
C THR A 192 31.02 5.53 3.41
N ALA A 193 30.58 4.62 2.53
CA ALA A 193 31.45 3.81 1.68
C ALA A 193 30.71 3.53 0.37
N PRO A 194 30.74 4.47 -0.60
CA PRO A 194 29.98 4.34 -1.83
C PRO A 194 30.43 3.13 -2.64
N THR A 195 29.55 2.12 -2.77
CA THR A 195 29.75 0.97 -3.65
C THR A 195 28.75 1.00 -4.78
N GLY A 196 29.22 1.22 -6.01
CA GLY A 196 28.37 1.17 -7.21
C GLY A 196 27.21 2.17 -7.18
N ARG A 197 26.15 1.85 -7.93
CA ARG A 197 24.93 2.66 -8.00
C ARG A 197 24.03 2.38 -6.80
N PHE A 198 23.55 3.44 -6.15
CA PHE A 198 22.51 3.33 -5.12
C PHE A 198 21.15 3.04 -5.76
N ASP A 199 20.46 2.02 -5.24
CA ASP A 199 19.15 1.59 -5.73
C ASP A 199 18.18 1.35 -4.57
N LEU A 200 17.06 2.05 -4.63
CA LEU A 200 15.92 1.98 -3.72
C LEU A 200 14.73 1.24 -4.32
N SER A 201 14.91 0.57 -5.46
CA SER A 201 13.87 -0.24 -6.05
C SER A 201 13.34 -1.26 -5.03
N CYS A 202 12.03 -1.22 -4.82
CA CYS A 202 11.32 -2.13 -3.94
C CYS A 202 10.49 -3.07 -4.80
N SER A 203 10.70 -4.38 -4.64
CA SER A 203 9.89 -5.38 -5.33
C SER A 203 8.42 -5.26 -4.92
N PHE A 204 7.58 -4.98 -5.91
CA PHE A 204 6.13 -5.05 -5.79
C PHE A 204 5.66 -6.37 -6.39
N GLU A 205 5.16 -7.26 -5.54
CA GLU A 205 4.53 -8.50 -6.02
C GLU A 205 3.01 -8.31 -6.04
N VAL A 206 2.44 -8.25 -7.25
CA VAL A 206 0.99 -8.44 -7.44
C VAL A 206 0.72 -9.93 -7.27
N GLY A 207 0.25 -10.34 -6.09
CA GLY A 207 0.04 -11.76 -5.82
C GLY A 207 -0.24 -12.06 -4.36
N GLU A 208 -1.48 -12.46 -4.09
CA GLU A 208 -2.04 -13.03 -2.86
C GLU A 208 -1.07 -13.39 -1.72
N SER A 209 -0.67 -12.41 -0.91
CA SER A 209 -0.24 -12.69 0.47
C SER A 209 -1.44 -12.87 1.40
N GLY A 210 -2.36 -13.74 1.02
CA GLY A 210 -3.52 -14.11 1.84
C GLY A 210 -4.66 -13.08 1.86
N HIS A 211 -4.76 -12.22 0.85
CA HIS A 211 -6.00 -11.52 0.55
C HIS A 211 -6.76 -12.27 -0.52
N VAL A 212 -7.95 -12.68 -0.10
CA VAL A 212 -8.96 -13.41 -0.84
C VAL A 212 -9.32 -12.60 -2.08
N THR A 213 -8.95 -13.09 -3.25
CA THR A 213 -9.69 -12.75 -4.47
C THR A 213 -11.12 -13.31 -4.29
N PRO A 214 -12.20 -12.56 -4.60
CA PRO A 214 -13.56 -13.12 -4.61
C PRO A 214 -13.61 -14.48 -5.33
N GLU A 215 -12.82 -14.60 -6.40
CA GLU A 215 -12.63 -15.82 -7.18
C GLU A 215 -12.05 -16.97 -6.35
N LEU A 216 -10.99 -16.75 -5.55
CA LEU A 216 -10.44 -17.77 -4.65
C LEU A 216 -11.42 -18.13 -3.52
N LYS A 217 -12.20 -17.16 -3.02
CA LYS A 217 -13.24 -17.41 -2.02
C LYS A 217 -14.28 -18.37 -2.57
N ASP A 218 -14.83 -18.02 -3.72
CA ASP A 218 -15.92 -18.75 -4.37
C ASP A 218 -15.41 -20.14 -4.78
N ARG A 219 -14.15 -20.23 -5.23
CA ARG A 219 -13.53 -21.51 -5.55
C ARG A 219 -13.33 -22.42 -4.35
N VAL A 220 -12.89 -21.87 -3.22
CA VAL A 220 -12.75 -22.63 -1.97
C VAL A 220 -14.11 -23.14 -1.48
N LEU A 221 -15.15 -22.32 -1.61
CA LEU A 221 -16.52 -22.70 -1.23
C LEU A 221 -17.13 -23.73 -2.19
N SER A 222 -16.77 -23.66 -3.48
CA SER A 222 -17.24 -24.60 -4.52
C SER A 222 -16.42 -25.89 -4.63
N LEU A 223 -15.30 -26.02 -3.92
CA LEU A 223 -14.36 -27.14 -4.08
C LEU A 223 -15.01 -28.47 -3.65
N THR A 224 -15.15 -29.41 -4.58
CA THR A 224 -15.74 -30.72 -4.30
C THR A 224 -14.76 -31.66 -3.60
N LEU A 225 -15.28 -32.75 -3.02
CA LEU A 225 -14.45 -33.76 -2.34
C LEU A 225 -13.50 -34.49 -3.31
N ALA A 226 -13.91 -34.66 -4.57
CA ALA A 226 -13.11 -35.27 -5.63
C ALA A 226 -11.95 -34.35 -6.04
N GLU A 227 -12.23 -33.07 -6.30
CA GLU A 227 -11.21 -32.07 -6.63
C GLU A 227 -10.24 -31.87 -5.48
N ARG A 228 -10.71 -31.86 -4.22
CA ARG A 228 -9.85 -31.81 -3.04
C ARG A 228 -8.89 -33.01 -2.96
N LYS A 229 -9.38 -34.22 -3.27
CA LYS A 229 -8.55 -35.43 -3.31
C LYS A 229 -7.49 -35.32 -4.42
N ALA A 230 -7.89 -34.93 -5.62
CA ALA A 230 -7.01 -34.74 -6.77
C ALA A 230 -5.93 -33.68 -6.50
N ALA A 231 -6.30 -32.60 -5.81
CA ALA A 231 -5.41 -31.52 -5.39
C ALA A 231 -4.45 -31.89 -4.24
N GLY A 232 -4.60 -33.06 -3.61
CA GLY A 232 -3.75 -33.46 -2.48
C GLY A 232 -3.87 -32.55 -1.26
N ILE A 233 -5.04 -31.92 -1.05
CA ILE A 233 -5.29 -31.03 0.11
C ILE A 233 -5.83 -31.88 1.27
N SER A 234 -5.21 -31.79 2.46
CA SER A 234 -5.66 -32.58 3.63
C SER A 234 -7.09 -32.21 4.08
N LYS A 235 -7.80 -33.14 4.73
CA LYS A 235 -9.18 -32.90 5.21
C LYS A 235 -9.21 -31.78 6.25
N THR A 236 -8.24 -31.72 7.16
CA THR A 236 -8.15 -30.69 8.21
C THR A 236 -7.85 -29.31 7.61
N THR A 237 -6.94 -29.24 6.64
CA THR A 237 -6.64 -28.02 5.90
C THR A 237 -7.86 -27.54 5.13
N TRP A 238 -8.58 -28.42 4.42
CA TRP A 238 -9.78 -28.06 3.67
C TRP A 238 -10.90 -27.49 4.57
N HIS A 239 -11.20 -28.15 5.70
CA HIS A 239 -12.18 -27.63 6.67
C HIS A 239 -11.80 -26.27 7.24
N TYR A 240 -10.51 -26.06 7.56
CA TYR A 240 -10.01 -24.79 8.07
C TYR A 240 -10.21 -23.64 7.08
N ILE A 241 -9.87 -23.88 5.81
CA ILE A 241 -9.95 -22.88 4.75
C ILE A 241 -11.43 -22.55 4.46
N ARG A 242 -12.29 -23.56 4.35
CA ARG A 242 -13.73 -23.38 4.11
C ARG A 242 -14.41 -22.58 5.22
N LYS A 243 -14.14 -22.93 6.49
CA LYS A 243 -14.67 -22.21 7.65
C LYS A 243 -14.23 -20.74 7.66
N ARG A 244 -13.01 -20.41 7.23
CA ARG A 244 -12.56 -19.01 7.12
C ARG A 244 -13.25 -18.28 5.97
N ALA A 245 -13.42 -18.93 4.82
CA ALA A 245 -14.13 -18.36 3.67
C ALA A 245 -15.60 -18.03 4.01
N GLU A 246 -16.32 -18.95 4.68
CA GLU A 246 -17.70 -18.77 5.14
C GLU A 246 -17.83 -17.57 6.09
N ASN A 247 -16.88 -17.41 7.01
CA ASN A 247 -16.85 -16.29 7.97
C ASN A 247 -16.34 -14.96 7.37
N GLY A 248 -16.09 -14.89 6.06
CA GLY A 248 -15.53 -13.71 5.41
C GLY A 248 -14.16 -13.30 5.94
N ARG A 249 -13.42 -14.22 6.55
CA ARG A 249 -12.08 -13.98 7.09
C ARG A 249 -11.04 -14.22 5.99
N PRO A 250 -9.94 -13.44 5.97
CA PRO A 250 -8.89 -13.63 4.98
C PRO A 250 -8.32 -15.06 5.06
N LEU A 251 -8.23 -15.73 3.90
CA LEU A 251 -7.66 -17.06 3.74
C LEU A 251 -6.13 -16.95 3.74
N ARG A 252 -5.51 -17.25 4.88
CA ARG A 252 -4.06 -17.38 4.98
C ARG A 252 -3.65 -18.75 4.47
N LEU A 253 -3.55 -18.90 3.15
CA LEU A 253 -3.07 -20.11 2.51
C LEU A 253 -1.56 -20.07 2.38
N TYR A 254 -0.90 -21.18 2.69
CA TYR A 254 0.48 -21.38 2.26
C TYR A 254 0.49 -21.47 0.74
N GLU A 255 1.52 -20.90 0.10
CA GLU A 255 1.70 -20.92 -1.36
C GLU A 255 1.53 -22.33 -1.97
N LYS A 256 2.04 -23.36 -1.28
CA LYS A 256 1.89 -24.77 -1.69
C LYS A 256 0.45 -25.25 -1.73
N VAL A 257 -0.43 -24.68 -0.90
CA VAL A 257 -1.86 -25.00 -0.87
C VAL A 257 -2.62 -24.17 -1.90
N THR A 258 -2.25 -22.90 -2.09
CA THR A 258 -2.82 -22.04 -3.13
C THR A 258 -2.60 -22.64 -4.52
N ARG A 259 -1.36 -23.08 -4.83
CA ARG A 259 -1.03 -23.76 -6.10
C ARG A 259 -1.76 -25.09 -6.34
N ARG A 260 -2.33 -25.69 -5.28
CA ARG A 260 -3.11 -26.93 -5.37
C ARG A 260 -4.59 -26.67 -5.61
N ILE A 261 -5.09 -25.46 -5.32
CA ILE A 261 -6.46 -25.11 -5.63
C ILE A 261 -6.52 -24.85 -7.14
N PRO A 262 -7.31 -25.62 -7.91
CA PRO A 262 -7.41 -25.41 -9.34
C PRO A 262 -8.01 -24.02 -9.62
N THR A 263 -7.26 -23.17 -10.31
CA THR A 263 -7.73 -21.87 -10.83
C THR A 263 -8.51 -22.06 -12.12
N VAL A 264 -9.50 -21.20 -12.39
CA VAL A 264 -10.42 -21.30 -13.55
C VAL A 264 -9.71 -21.13 -14.91
N SER A 265 -8.42 -20.81 -14.94
CA SER A 265 -7.65 -20.57 -16.16
C SER A 265 -7.17 -21.82 -16.92
N ASP A 266 -7.34 -23.04 -16.37
CA ASP A 266 -6.90 -24.29 -17.03
C ASP A 266 -8.02 -25.05 -17.76
N GLN A 267 -9.13 -24.37 -18.09
CA GLN A 267 -10.18 -24.90 -18.94
C GLN A 267 -10.50 -23.92 -20.07
N HIS A 268 -9.57 -23.78 -21.03
CA HIS A 268 -9.83 -23.60 -22.46
C HIS A 268 -8.56 -23.89 -23.26
#